data_AF-C4J8X5-F1
#
_entry.id   AF-C4J8X5-F1
#
_cell.length_a   1.000
_cell.length_b   1.000
_cell.length_c   1.000
_cell.angle_alpha   90.00
_cell.angle_beta   90.00
_cell.angle_gamma   90.00
#
_symmetry.space_group_name_H-M   'P 1'
#
loop_
_entity.id
_entity.type
_entity.pdbx_description
1 polymer ?
#
loop_
_entity_poly.entity_id
_entity_poly.type
_entity_poly.pdbx_seq_one_letter_code
_entity_poly.pdbx_strand_id
1 'polypeptide(L)'
;MSAAEAKAAAVPESVLRKRKREEQWAADKKEKALADRKKALESRKIIFARAKQYAEEYHAQEKELVQLKREARLKGGFYVSPEAKLLFVVRIRGINAMHPKTRKILQLLRLRQIFNGVFLKVNKATINMLRRVEPYVAYGYPNLKSVRELIYKRGYGKLNKQRIPLSNNSVIEESLFYFLCVLGPREAQYHLH
;
A
#
# COMPACT_ATOMS: atom_id res chain seq x y z
N MET A 1 74.24 7.61 8.78
CA MET A 1 73.11 7.29 7.87
C MET A 1 71.94 6.89 8.75
N SER A 2 70.93 7.75 8.84
CA SER A 2 70.00 7.76 9.99
C SER A 2 68.84 6.79 9.80
N ALA A 3 68.46 6.10 10.88
CA ALA A 3 67.27 5.24 10.96
C ALA A 3 65.93 6.00 10.84
N ALA A 4 65.97 7.31 10.57
CA ALA A 4 64.80 8.18 10.39
C ALA A 4 64.25 8.15 8.96
N GLU A 5 65.03 7.74 7.97
CA GLU A 5 64.61 7.75 6.55
C GLU A 5 63.82 6.50 6.14
N ALA A 6 63.85 5.43 6.93
CA ALA A 6 63.10 4.19 6.66
C ALA A 6 61.59 4.27 7.00
N LYS A 7 61.12 5.37 7.62
CA LYS A 7 59.71 5.56 7.97
C LYS A 7 58.89 6.33 6.92
N ALA A 8 59.50 6.77 5.82
CA ALA A 8 58.86 7.65 4.85
C ALA A 8 58.34 6.98 3.56
N ALA A 9 58.51 5.66 3.33
CA ALA A 9 58.29 5.10 1.98
C ALA A 9 57.60 3.73 1.86
N ALA A 10 57.03 3.15 2.92
CA ALA A 10 56.28 1.88 2.78
C ALA A 10 54.85 2.05 3.31
N VAL A 11 53.88 2.09 2.38
CA VAL A 11 52.45 2.05 2.73
C VAL A 11 52.19 0.75 3.50
N PRO A 12 51.54 0.81 4.69
CA PRO A 12 51.27 -0.39 5.47
C PRO A 12 50.42 -1.40 4.70
N GLU A 13 50.73 -2.69 4.84
CA GLU A 13 50.01 -3.78 4.16
C GLU A 13 48.50 -3.75 4.45
N SER A 14 48.11 -3.35 5.66
CA SER A 14 46.70 -3.16 6.06
C SER A 14 45.97 -2.12 5.22
N VAL A 15 46.65 -1.05 4.81
CA VAL A 15 46.09 0.02 3.95
C VAL A 15 45.92 -0.48 2.52
N LEU A 16 46.86 -1.28 2.00
CA LEU A 16 46.74 -1.90 0.68
C LEU A 16 45.60 -2.92 0.62
N ARG A 17 45.42 -3.74 1.67
CA ARG A 17 44.29 -4.68 1.79
C ARG A 17 42.94 -3.96 1.88
N LYS A 18 42.88 -2.80 2.56
CA LYS A 18 41.68 -1.95 2.62
C LYS A 18 41.32 -1.37 1.24
N ARG A 19 42.30 -0.84 0.50
CA ARG A 19 42.09 -0.32 -0.87
C ARG A 19 41.54 -1.38 -1.81
N LYS A 20 42.13 -2.59 -1.83
CA LYS A 20 41.64 -3.71 -2.65
C LYS A 20 40.19 -4.09 -2.31
N ARG A 21 39.81 -4.08 -1.03
CA ARG A 21 38.44 -4.37 -0.58
C ARG A 21 37.46 -3.28 -1.01
N GLU A 22 37.87 -2.01 -0.92
CA GLU A 22 37.05 -0.87 -1.36
C GLU A 22 36.87 -0.86 -2.88
N GLU A 23 37.91 -1.21 -3.65
CA GLU A 23 37.85 -1.37 -5.10
C GLU A 23 36.90 -2.51 -5.51
N GLN A 24 36.98 -3.66 -4.83
CA GLN A 24 36.06 -4.79 -5.02
C GLN A 24 34.62 -4.40 -4.68
N TRP A 25 34.38 -3.76 -3.52
CA TRP A 25 33.05 -3.26 -3.16
C TRP A 25 32.54 -2.29 -4.23
N ALA A 26 33.37 -1.34 -4.65
CA ALA A 26 32.99 -0.35 -5.66
C ALA A 26 32.61 -1.00 -7.00
N ALA A 27 33.34 -2.05 -7.41
CA ALA A 27 33.01 -2.84 -8.60
C ALA A 27 31.66 -3.57 -8.42
N ASP A 28 31.48 -4.31 -7.33
CA ASP A 28 30.23 -5.02 -7.03
C ASP A 28 29.02 -4.08 -6.95
N LYS A 29 29.21 -2.89 -6.38
CA LYS A 29 28.16 -1.87 -6.27
C LYS A 29 27.77 -1.31 -7.63
N LYS A 30 28.74 -1.12 -8.54
CA LYS A 30 28.48 -0.70 -9.93
C LYS A 30 27.73 -1.78 -10.70
N GLU A 31 28.12 -3.04 -10.58
CA GLU A 31 27.43 -4.15 -11.23
C GLU A 31 25.99 -4.31 -10.73
N LYS A 32 25.79 -4.26 -9.41
CA LYS A 32 24.45 -4.28 -8.80
C LYS A 32 23.59 -3.11 -9.28
N ALA A 33 24.13 -1.89 -9.28
CA ALA A 33 23.41 -0.72 -9.77
C ALA A 33 23.00 -0.83 -11.24
N LEU A 34 23.85 -1.41 -12.09
CA LEU A 34 23.51 -1.68 -13.50
C LEU A 34 22.42 -2.74 -13.64
N ALA A 35 22.49 -3.83 -12.87
CA ALA A 35 21.47 -4.86 -12.84
C ALA A 35 20.12 -4.32 -12.37
N ASP A 36 20.11 -3.52 -11.30
CA ASP A 36 18.90 -2.92 -10.75
C ASP A 36 18.31 -1.87 -11.69
N ARG A 37 19.15 -1.11 -12.42
CA ARG A 37 18.69 -0.20 -13.46
C ARG A 37 17.98 -0.94 -14.60
N LYS A 38 18.52 -2.08 -15.05
CA LYS A 38 17.88 -2.93 -16.07
C LYS A 38 16.54 -3.45 -15.57
N LYS A 39 16.48 -4.00 -14.35
CA LYS A 39 15.23 -4.46 -13.72
C LYS A 39 14.20 -3.33 -13.60
N ALA A 40 14.61 -2.14 -13.17
CA ALA A 40 13.72 -1.00 -13.00
C ALA A 40 13.10 -0.55 -14.33
N LEU A 41 13.85 -0.59 -15.43
CA LEU A 41 13.32 -0.28 -16.76
C LEU A 41 12.27 -1.29 -17.21
N GLU A 42 12.51 -2.59 -17.02
CA GLU A 42 11.54 -3.62 -17.38
C GLU A 42 10.29 -3.55 -16.48
N SER A 43 10.46 -3.38 -15.17
CA SER A 43 9.35 -3.15 -14.24
C SER A 43 8.51 -1.93 -14.63
N ARG A 44 9.13 -0.82 -15.07
CA ARG A 44 8.43 0.38 -15.52
C ARG A 44 7.56 0.12 -16.76
N LYS A 45 8.07 -0.64 -17.74
CA LYS A 45 7.29 -1.03 -18.92
C LYS A 45 6.06 -1.86 -18.53
N ILE A 46 6.25 -2.83 -17.62
CA ILE A 46 5.17 -3.69 -17.12
C ILE A 46 4.11 -2.86 -16.37
N ILE A 47 4.53 -1.96 -15.48
CA ILE A 47 3.62 -1.07 -14.72
C ILE A 47 2.80 -0.21 -15.68
N PHE A 48 3.44 0.37 -16.72
CA PHE A 48 2.75 1.19 -17.71
C PHE A 48 1.72 0.38 -18.51
N ALA A 49 2.10 -0.81 -18.99
CA ALA A 49 1.19 -1.70 -19.71
C ALA A 49 -0.02 -2.10 -18.85
N ARG A 50 0.20 -2.49 -17.59
CA ARG A 50 -0.86 -2.83 -16.64
C ARG A 50 -1.77 -1.65 -16.32
N ALA A 51 -1.21 -0.46 -16.12
CA ALA A 51 -2.00 0.74 -15.86
C ALA A 51 -2.96 1.06 -17.02
N LYS A 52 -2.50 0.88 -18.27
CA LYS A 52 -3.35 1.01 -19.46
C LYS A 52 -4.47 -0.04 -19.47
N GLN A 53 -4.13 -1.30 -19.24
CA GLN A 53 -5.11 -2.40 -19.19
C GLN A 53 -6.20 -2.15 -18.15
N TYR A 54 -5.83 -1.76 -16.92
CA TYR A 54 -6.82 -1.47 -15.88
C TYR A 54 -7.71 -0.28 -16.22
N ALA A 55 -7.17 0.77 -16.84
CA ALA A 55 -7.98 1.91 -17.28
C ALA A 55 -9.03 1.48 -18.33
N GLU A 56 -8.62 0.67 -19.30
CA GLU A 56 -9.52 0.11 -20.31
C GLU A 56 -10.58 -0.80 -19.69
N GLU A 57 -10.20 -1.65 -18.73
CA GLU A 57 -11.12 -2.53 -18.00
C GLU A 57 -12.19 -1.75 -17.23
N TYR A 58 -11.80 -0.71 -16.48
CA TYR A 58 -12.76 0.12 -15.74
C TYR A 58 -13.73 0.86 -16.67
N HIS A 59 -13.24 1.39 -17.80
CA HIS A 59 -14.09 2.04 -18.79
C HIS A 59 -15.04 1.06 -19.49
N ALA A 60 -14.60 -0.17 -19.76
CA ALA A 60 -15.45 -1.22 -20.32
C ALA A 60 -16.57 -1.59 -19.34
N GLN A 61 -16.25 -1.81 -18.06
CA GLN A 61 -17.22 -2.13 -17.01
C GLN A 61 -18.28 -1.03 -16.83
N GLU A 62 -17.88 0.24 -16.86
CA GLU A 62 -18.83 1.37 -16.79
C GLU A 62 -19.80 1.39 -17.97
N LYS A 63 -19.30 1.15 -19.19
CA LYS A 63 -20.12 1.11 -20.41
C LYS A 63 -21.09 -0.09 -20.38
N GLU A 64 -20.60 -1.26 -19.99
CA GLU A 64 -21.39 -2.48 -19.89
C GLU A 64 -22.56 -2.30 -18.91
N LEU A 65 -22.32 -1.72 -17.73
CA LEU A 65 -23.37 -1.43 -16.75
C LEU A 65 -24.46 -0.50 -17.32
N VAL A 66 -24.10 0.47 -18.17
CA VAL A 66 -25.06 1.36 -18.82
C VAL A 66 -25.84 0.62 -19.91
N GLN A 67 -25.19 -0.23 -20.70
CA GLN A 67 -25.83 -1.05 -21.72
C GLN A 67 -26.86 -1.99 -21.10
N LEU A 68 -26.49 -2.75 -20.07
CA LEU A 68 -27.38 -3.66 -19.35
C LEU A 68 -28.63 -2.95 -18.79
N LYS A 69 -28.45 -1.74 -18.24
CA LYS A 69 -29.59 -0.92 -17.77
C LYS A 69 -30.53 -0.51 -18.90
N ARG A 70 -29.99 -0.17 -20.08
CA ARG A 70 -30.80 0.19 -21.26
C ARG A 70 -31.54 -1.02 -21.82
N GLU A 71 -30.87 -2.16 -21.95
CA GLU A 71 -31.48 -3.41 -22.41
C GLU A 71 -32.60 -3.88 -21.49
N ALA A 72 -32.39 -3.83 -20.18
CA ALA A 72 -33.44 -4.15 -19.21
C ALA A 72 -34.66 -3.25 -19.41
N ARG A 73 -34.45 -1.92 -19.56
CA ARG A 73 -35.52 -0.96 -19.80
C ARG A 73 -36.26 -1.20 -21.12
N LEU A 74 -35.54 -1.58 -22.19
CA LEU A 74 -36.14 -1.93 -23.49
C LEU A 74 -37.01 -3.18 -23.39
N LYS A 75 -36.59 -4.17 -22.61
CA LYS A 75 -37.35 -5.41 -22.34
C LYS A 75 -38.50 -5.20 -21.35
N GLY A 76 -38.72 -3.98 -20.85
CA GLY A 76 -39.74 -3.65 -19.85
C GLY A 76 -39.41 -4.08 -18.42
N GLY A 77 -38.16 -4.49 -18.15
CA GLY A 77 -37.67 -4.89 -16.82
C GLY A 77 -36.71 -3.87 -16.18
N PHE A 78 -36.20 -4.21 -14.99
CA PHE A 78 -35.25 -3.39 -14.24
C PHE A 78 -33.93 -4.16 -14.01
N TYR A 79 -32.81 -3.49 -14.23
CA TYR A 79 -31.50 -4.05 -13.91
C TYR A 79 -31.15 -3.77 -12.44
N VAL A 80 -30.92 -4.83 -11.67
CA VAL A 80 -30.46 -4.73 -10.27
C VAL A 80 -28.93 -4.82 -10.25
N SER A 81 -28.28 -3.74 -9.80
CA SER A 81 -26.82 -3.70 -9.67
C SER A 81 -26.34 -4.65 -8.57
N PRO A 82 -25.18 -5.31 -8.74
CA PRO A 82 -24.58 -6.09 -7.67
C PRO A 82 -24.28 -5.22 -6.44
N GLU A 83 -24.37 -5.83 -5.25
CA GLU A 83 -24.00 -5.18 -4.00
C GLU A 83 -22.52 -4.80 -3.99
N ALA A 84 -22.22 -3.60 -3.47
CA ALA A 84 -20.86 -3.12 -3.38
C ALA A 84 -20.07 -3.90 -2.32
N LYS A 85 -18.83 -4.27 -2.66
CA LYS A 85 -17.98 -5.16 -1.85
C LYS A 85 -17.08 -4.45 -0.84
N LEU A 86 -16.91 -3.13 -0.97
CA LEU A 86 -15.96 -2.32 -0.20
C LEU A 86 -16.66 -1.15 0.49
N LEU A 87 -16.44 -1.00 1.80
CA LEU A 87 -16.90 0.14 2.59
C LEU A 87 -15.72 1.03 2.98
N PHE A 88 -15.96 2.33 3.04
CA PHE A 88 -15.07 3.28 3.69
C PHE A 88 -15.75 3.81 4.94
N VAL A 89 -15.08 3.66 6.09
CA VAL A 89 -15.60 4.05 7.41
C VAL A 89 -14.72 5.12 7.99
N VAL A 90 -15.32 6.23 8.42
CA VAL A 90 -14.63 7.36 9.06
C VAL A 90 -15.22 7.62 10.43
N ARG A 91 -14.36 7.86 11.41
CA ARG A 91 -14.81 8.23 12.76
C ARG A 91 -15.17 9.71 12.84
N ILE A 92 -16.39 10.02 13.29
CA ILE A 92 -16.91 11.39 13.39
C ILE A 92 -16.94 11.93 14.83
N ARG A 93 -17.09 11.06 15.84
CA ARG A 93 -17.18 11.48 17.26
C ARG A 93 -15.95 11.08 18.08
N GLY A 94 -15.66 11.88 19.11
CA GLY A 94 -14.57 11.69 20.08
C GLY A 94 -14.76 10.50 21.02
N ILE A 95 -13.95 10.41 22.09
CA ILE A 95 -14.00 9.30 23.06
C ILE A 95 -14.93 9.54 24.27
N ASN A 96 -15.40 10.78 24.43
CA ASN A 96 -16.15 11.20 25.61
C ASN A 96 -17.52 10.52 25.65
N ALA A 97 -17.94 10.11 26.85
CA ALA A 97 -19.24 9.46 27.12
C ALA A 97 -19.54 8.21 26.25
N MET A 98 -18.50 7.43 25.87
CA MET A 98 -18.70 6.17 25.14
C MET A 98 -18.69 4.94 26.06
N HIS A 99 -19.69 4.08 25.88
CA HIS A 99 -19.75 2.76 26.49
C HIS A 99 -18.52 1.91 26.13
N PRO A 100 -17.93 1.15 27.08
CA PRO A 100 -16.70 0.39 26.86
C PRO A 100 -16.76 -0.61 25.70
N LYS A 101 -17.91 -1.25 25.45
CA LYS A 101 -18.08 -2.17 24.29
C LYS A 101 -17.91 -1.44 22.95
N THR A 102 -18.53 -0.27 22.79
CA THR A 102 -18.42 0.56 21.59
C THR A 102 -16.97 1.01 21.37
N ARG A 103 -16.29 1.42 22.44
CA ARG A 103 -14.87 1.78 22.40
C ARG A 103 -14.00 0.63 21.92
N LYS A 104 -14.27 -0.59 22.39
CA LYS A 104 -13.54 -1.79 21.96
C LYS A 104 -13.78 -2.11 20.49
N ILE A 105 -15.00 -1.96 19.99
CA ILE A 105 -15.31 -2.16 18.57
C ILE A 105 -14.54 -1.16 17.69
N LEU A 106 -14.51 0.13 18.05
CA LEU A 106 -13.74 1.14 17.30
C LEU A 106 -12.23 0.84 17.31
N GLN A 107 -11.70 0.30 18.41
CA GLN A 107 -10.30 -0.14 18.48
C GLN A 107 -10.02 -1.34 17.55
N LEU A 108 -10.94 -2.31 17.47
CA LEU A 108 -10.82 -3.46 16.55
C LEU A 108 -10.82 -2.99 15.09
N LEU A 109 -11.65 -2.01 14.76
CA LEU A 109 -11.67 -1.37 13.44
C LEU A 109 -10.48 -0.42 13.21
N ARG A 110 -9.63 -0.22 14.23
CA ARG A 110 -8.44 0.64 14.20
C ARG A 110 -8.76 2.15 14.07
N LEU A 111 -9.99 2.55 14.39
CA LEU A 111 -10.50 3.94 14.43
C LEU A 111 -10.21 4.62 15.78
N ARG A 112 -8.92 4.86 16.07
CA ARG A 112 -8.45 5.37 17.38
C ARG A 112 -8.68 6.87 17.57
N GLN A 113 -8.49 7.67 16.52
CA GLN A 113 -8.63 9.13 16.52
C GLN A 113 -9.82 9.57 15.65
N ILE A 114 -10.29 10.80 15.87
CA ILE A 114 -11.34 11.42 15.04
C ILE A 114 -10.77 11.64 13.63
N PHE A 115 -11.61 11.51 12.60
CA PHE A 115 -11.23 11.60 11.18
C PHE A 115 -10.26 10.52 10.68
N ASN A 116 -10.00 9.48 11.46
CA ASN A 116 -9.37 8.28 10.94
C ASN A 116 -10.36 7.55 10.01
N GLY A 117 -9.86 7.10 8.87
CA GLY A 117 -10.61 6.36 7.86
C GLY A 117 -10.01 4.96 7.65
N VAL A 118 -10.86 3.96 7.46
CA VAL A 118 -10.44 2.58 7.20
C VAL A 118 -11.32 1.97 6.10
N PHE A 119 -10.69 1.27 5.16
CA PHE A 119 -11.39 0.44 4.17
C PHE A 119 -11.74 -0.92 4.79
N LEU A 120 -13.00 -1.33 4.69
CA LEU A 120 -13.51 -2.61 5.18
C LEU A 120 -14.17 -3.40 4.06
N LYS A 121 -13.96 -4.70 4.06
CA LYS A 121 -14.73 -5.61 3.20
C LYS A 121 -16.15 -5.77 3.76
N VAL A 122 -17.13 -5.77 2.87
CA VAL A 122 -18.53 -5.97 3.22
C VAL A 122 -18.74 -7.44 3.58
N ASN A 123 -19.18 -7.67 4.81
CA ASN A 123 -19.57 -8.98 5.34
C ASN A 123 -20.71 -8.75 6.34
N LYS A 124 -21.58 -9.75 6.51
CA LYS A 124 -22.68 -9.71 7.48
C LYS A 124 -22.18 -9.39 8.90
N ALA A 125 -21.02 -9.93 9.28
CA ALA A 125 -20.39 -9.65 10.56
C ALA A 125 -19.94 -8.19 10.69
N THR A 126 -19.31 -7.62 9.65
CA THR A 126 -18.81 -6.23 9.69
C THR A 126 -19.96 -5.23 9.73
N ILE A 127 -21.05 -5.48 8.99
CA ILE A 127 -22.27 -4.67 9.06
C ILE A 127 -22.88 -4.69 10.46
N ASN A 128 -22.98 -5.87 11.09
CA ASN A 128 -23.51 -5.97 12.46
C ASN A 128 -22.64 -5.25 13.49
N MET A 129 -21.32 -5.25 13.31
CA MET A 129 -20.42 -4.45 14.14
C MET A 129 -20.64 -2.94 13.92
N LEU A 130 -20.81 -2.51 12.66
CA LEU A 130 -21.03 -1.12 12.30
C LEU A 130 -22.35 -0.57 12.87
N ARG A 131 -23.44 -1.36 12.84
CA ARG A 131 -24.72 -1.00 13.46
C ARG A 131 -24.61 -0.64 14.94
N ARG A 132 -23.70 -1.28 15.69
CA ARG A 132 -23.47 -0.98 17.12
C ARG A 132 -22.70 0.33 17.36
N VAL A 133 -21.95 0.80 16.37
CA VAL A 133 -21.09 2.00 16.47
C VAL A 133 -21.57 3.13 15.56
N GLU A 134 -22.69 2.95 14.87
CA GLU A 134 -23.32 3.87 13.91
C GLU A 134 -23.35 5.35 14.37
N PRO A 135 -23.73 5.70 15.62
CA PRO A 135 -23.73 7.11 16.02
C PRO A 135 -22.33 7.76 16.12
N TYR A 136 -21.24 6.98 16.05
CA TYR A 136 -19.85 7.46 16.17
C TYR A 136 -19.07 7.44 14.86
N VAL A 137 -19.59 6.78 13.83
CA VAL A 137 -18.91 6.61 12.53
C VAL A 137 -19.83 6.99 11.37
N ALA A 138 -19.26 7.55 10.32
CA ALA A 138 -19.91 7.67 9.02
C ALA A 138 -19.31 6.61 8.10
N TYR A 139 -20.14 5.88 7.36
CA TYR A 139 -19.66 4.90 6.39
C TYR A 139 -20.47 4.91 5.10
N GLY A 140 -19.84 4.49 4.02
CA GLY A 140 -20.46 4.38 2.71
C GLY A 140 -19.57 3.68 1.70
N TYR A 141 -20.07 3.54 0.48
CA TYR A 141 -19.35 2.91 -0.62
C TYR A 141 -18.51 3.97 -1.36
N PRO A 142 -17.18 3.86 -1.39
CA PRO A 142 -16.34 4.83 -2.07
C PRO A 142 -16.35 4.62 -3.59
N ASN A 143 -16.17 5.70 -4.35
CA ASN A 143 -15.90 5.62 -5.79
C ASN A 143 -14.39 5.37 -6.04
N LEU A 144 -14.04 4.78 -7.18
CA LEU A 144 -12.66 4.53 -7.61
C LEU A 144 -11.80 5.80 -7.59
N LYS A 145 -12.35 6.93 -8.04
CA LYS A 145 -11.69 8.24 -7.95
C LYS A 145 -11.35 8.62 -6.51
N SER A 146 -12.31 8.46 -5.60
CA SER A 146 -12.14 8.79 -4.18
C SER A 146 -11.08 7.91 -3.51
N VAL A 147 -11.09 6.60 -3.80
CA VAL A 147 -10.07 5.66 -3.28
C VAL A 147 -8.68 6.08 -3.76
N ARG A 148 -8.54 6.38 -5.05
CA ARG A 148 -7.27 6.80 -5.66
C ARG A 148 -6.73 8.07 -5.02
N GLU A 149 -7.55 9.11 -4.91
CA GLU A 149 -7.15 10.38 -4.29
C GLU A 149 -6.78 10.23 -2.80
N LEU A 150 -7.51 9.40 -2.06
CA LEU A 150 -7.21 9.14 -0.65
C LEU A 150 -5.85 8.47 -0.47
N ILE A 151 -5.55 7.44 -1.27
CA ILE A 151 -4.26 6.75 -1.19
C ILE A 151 -3.12 7.69 -1.58
N TYR A 152 -3.27 8.50 -2.63
CA TYR A 152 -2.21 9.45 -3.02
C TYR A 152 -2.00 10.58 -2.00
N LYS A 153 -3.07 11.14 -1.42
CA LYS A 153 -2.97 12.30 -0.51
C LYS A 153 -2.67 11.90 0.93
N ARG A 154 -3.16 10.73 1.38
CA ARG A 154 -3.17 10.32 2.79
C ARG A 154 -2.69 8.88 3.01
N GLY A 155 -2.14 8.22 1.99
CA GLY A 155 -1.63 6.86 2.09
C GLY A 155 -0.28 6.77 2.79
N TYR A 156 -0.19 5.85 3.75
CA TYR A 156 1.06 5.52 4.44
C TYR A 156 1.26 4.01 4.37
N GLY A 157 2.51 3.58 4.31
CA GLY A 157 2.93 2.20 4.48
C GLY A 157 3.44 1.97 5.90
N LYS A 158 3.24 0.77 6.42
CA LYS A 158 3.84 0.33 7.69
C LYS A 158 5.01 -0.60 7.39
N LEU A 159 6.23 -0.07 7.44
CA LEU A 159 7.48 -0.83 7.27
C LEU A 159 8.25 -0.83 8.59
N ASN A 160 8.71 -2.00 9.05
CA ASN A 160 9.47 -2.13 10.30
C ASN A 160 8.79 -1.45 11.51
N LYS A 161 7.45 -1.54 11.59
CA LYS A 161 6.59 -0.86 12.58
C LYS A 161 6.58 0.68 12.51
N GLN A 162 7.30 1.28 11.58
CA GLN A 162 7.31 2.72 11.33
C GLN A 162 6.30 3.10 10.24
N ARG A 163 5.75 4.31 10.35
CA ARG A 163 4.81 4.89 9.37
C ARG A 163 5.58 5.70 8.35
N ILE A 164 5.61 5.25 7.10
CA ILE A 164 6.35 5.87 5.99
C ILE A 164 5.36 6.31 4.91
N PRO A 165 5.44 7.54 4.37
CA PRO A 165 4.54 7.97 3.31
C PRO A 165 4.75 7.16 2.01
N LEU A 166 3.67 6.88 1.28
CA LEU A 166 3.73 6.17 -0.01
C LEU A 166 4.14 7.12 -1.15
N SER A 167 5.40 7.55 -1.17
CA SER A 167 5.94 8.41 -2.23
C SER A 167 6.48 7.64 -3.44
N ASN A 168 7.10 6.48 -3.21
CA ASN A 168 7.76 5.67 -4.23
C ASN A 168 7.24 4.23 -4.20
N ASN A 169 7.25 3.58 -5.37
CA ASN A 169 6.82 2.18 -5.49
C ASN A 169 7.71 1.20 -4.73
N SER A 170 8.96 1.54 -4.43
CA SER A 170 9.88 0.71 -3.63
C SER A 170 9.31 0.39 -2.24
N VAL A 171 8.64 1.36 -1.60
CA VAL A 171 7.99 1.18 -0.29
C VAL A 171 6.88 0.13 -0.38
N ILE A 172 6.15 0.11 -1.49
CA ILE A 172 5.07 -0.84 -1.75
C ILE A 172 5.66 -2.24 -1.99
N GLU A 173 6.68 -2.33 -2.85
CA GLU A 173 7.36 -3.60 -3.18
C GLU A 173 7.96 -4.26 -1.94
N GLU A 174 8.68 -3.50 -1.09
CA GLU A 174 9.25 -4.00 0.16
C GLU A 174 8.15 -4.47 1.14
N SER A 175 7.06 -3.71 1.25
CA SER A 175 5.96 -4.07 2.15
C SER A 175 5.19 -5.31 1.70
N LEU A 176 4.94 -5.44 0.39
CA LEU A 176 4.18 -6.55 -0.19
C LEU A 176 5.03 -7.82 -0.30
N PHE A 177 6.33 -7.69 -0.54
CA PHE A 177 7.25 -8.83 -0.53
C PHE A 177 7.29 -9.48 0.86
N TYR A 178 7.38 -8.67 1.92
CA TYR A 178 7.29 -9.17 3.29
C TYR A 178 5.92 -9.83 3.55
N PHE A 179 4.85 -9.25 3.03
CA PHE A 179 3.49 -9.79 3.19
C PHE A 179 3.31 -11.16 2.50
N LEU A 180 3.73 -11.29 1.23
CA LEU A 180 3.57 -12.53 0.46
C LEU A 180 4.48 -13.65 0.97
N CYS A 181 5.71 -13.32 1.40
CA CYS A 181 6.72 -14.30 1.79
C CYS A 181 6.56 -14.78 3.24
N VAL A 182 6.08 -13.92 4.16
CA VAL A 182 6.01 -14.23 5.60
C VAL A 182 4.60 -14.55 6.10
N LEU A 183 3.54 -13.93 5.55
CA LEU A 183 2.17 -14.02 6.12
C LEU A 183 1.18 -14.81 5.24
N GLY A 184 1.58 -15.18 4.02
CA GLY A 184 0.74 -15.93 3.09
C GLY A 184 -0.51 -15.16 2.59
N PRO A 185 -1.12 -15.59 1.47
CA PRO A 185 -2.17 -14.83 0.77
C PRO A 185 -3.47 -14.64 1.57
N ARG A 186 -3.69 -15.38 2.66
CA ARG A 186 -4.93 -15.30 3.47
C ARG A 186 -4.98 -14.09 4.41
N GLU A 187 -3.83 -13.50 4.76
CA GLU A 187 -3.79 -12.38 5.70
C GLU A 187 -3.77 -11.00 4.99
N ALA A 188 -3.60 -10.97 3.66
CA ALA A 188 -3.38 -9.75 2.87
C ALA A 188 -4.54 -8.76 2.90
N GLN A 189 -5.73 -9.23 3.25
CA GLN A 189 -6.93 -8.39 3.37
C GLN A 189 -6.96 -7.52 4.62
N TYR A 190 -6.10 -7.76 5.63
CA TYR A 190 -6.28 -7.14 6.95
C TYR A 190 -5.31 -6.00 7.30
N HIS A 191 -4.30 -5.70 6.47
CA HIS A 191 -3.19 -4.81 6.90
C HIS A 191 -2.80 -3.62 6.00
N LEU A 192 -3.48 -3.37 4.89
CA LEU A 192 -3.37 -2.07 4.21
C LEU A 192 -4.13 -1.00 5.01
N HIS A 193 -3.39 -0.01 5.51
CA HIS A 193 -3.82 0.96 6.48
C HIS A 193 -3.17 2.31 6.27
#